data_AF-A0A2M7GLM6-F1
#
_entry.id   AF-A0A2M7GLM6-F1
#
_cell.length_a   1.000
_cell.length_b   1.000
_cell.length_c   1.000
_cell.angle_alpha   90.00
_cell.angle_beta   90.00
_cell.angle_gamma   90.00
#
_symmetry.space_group_name_H-M   'P 1'
#
loop_
_entity.id
_entity.type
_entity.pdbx_description
1 polymer ?
#
loop_
_entity_poly.entity_id
_entity_poly.type
_entity_poly.pdbx_seq_one_letter_code
_entity_poly.pdbx_strand_id
1 'polypeptide(L)'
;MTQRQYGIVVYGASGFTGRLVAEYLNTAYGDAPELSWAMAGRSVSKLEAVREEMGISGNVDILAADASDPASLKVMAESASVIITTV
;
A
#
# COMPACT_ATOMS: atom_id res chain seq x y z
N MET A 1 -17.88 -3.73 -14.81
CA MET A 1 -17.27 -3.01 -13.66
C MET A 1 -15.78 -2.96 -13.92
N THR A 2 -15.16 -1.79 -13.82
CA THR A 2 -13.70 -1.64 -13.96
C THR A 2 -13.01 -2.47 -12.87
N GLN A 3 -12.28 -3.50 -13.28
CA GLN A 3 -11.51 -4.35 -12.38
C GLN A 3 -10.40 -3.50 -11.78
N ARG A 4 -10.51 -3.19 -10.48
CA ARG A 4 -9.47 -2.47 -9.76
C ARG A 4 -8.30 -3.43 -9.50
N GLN A 5 -7.07 -2.94 -9.66
CA GLN A 5 -5.86 -3.75 -9.56
C GLN A 5 -5.64 -4.28 -8.14
N TYR A 6 -5.92 -3.45 -7.14
CA TYR A 6 -5.71 -3.77 -5.73
C TYR A 6 -7.04 -3.90 -4.99
N GLY A 7 -7.16 -4.95 -4.19
CA GLY A 7 -8.20 -5.04 -3.18
C GLY A 7 -8.03 -3.95 -2.12
N ILE A 8 -6.81 -3.82 -1.58
CA ILE A 8 -6.47 -2.86 -0.53
C ILE A 8 -5.22 -2.07 -0.89
N VAL A 9 -5.22 -0.76 -0.63
CA VAL A 9 -4.02 0.06 -0.60
C VAL A 9 -3.86 0.68 0.79
N VAL A 10 -2.67 0.54 1.39
CA VAL A 10 -2.31 1.20 2.65
C VAL A 10 -1.62 2.52 2.35
N TYR A 11 -2.35 3.63 2.43
CA TYR A 11 -1.82 4.97 2.22
C TYR A 11 -1.26 5.56 3.52
N GLY A 12 0.04 5.86 3.53
CA GLY A 12 0.77 6.19 4.75
C GLY A 12 1.57 5.03 5.34
N ALA A 13 1.80 3.96 4.56
CA ALA A 13 2.42 2.71 5.03
C ALA A 13 3.82 2.86 5.63
N SER A 14 4.55 3.95 5.33
CA SER A 14 5.86 4.21 5.95
C SER A 14 5.79 4.84 7.35
N GLY A 15 4.61 5.33 7.77
CA GLY A 15 4.38 5.97 9.07
C GLY A 15 4.21 4.96 10.21
N PHE A 16 4.15 5.43 11.46
CA PHE A 16 4.08 4.55 12.63
C PHE A 16 2.90 3.57 12.58
N THR A 17 1.68 4.07 12.39
CA THR A 17 0.49 3.21 12.30
C THR A 17 0.43 2.44 10.99
N GLY A 18 0.81 3.07 9.87
CA GLY A 18 0.80 2.41 8.55
C GLY A 18 1.71 1.18 8.48
N ARG A 19 2.85 1.23 9.20
CA ARG A 19 3.76 0.09 9.39
C ARG A 19 3.06 -1.11 10.03
N LEU A 20 2.33 -0.88 11.12
CA LEU A 20 1.59 -1.95 11.83
C LEU A 20 0.49 -2.56 10.96
N VAL A 21 -0.18 -1.74 10.14
CA VAL A 21 -1.18 -2.23 9.18
C VAL A 21 -0.53 -3.08 8.10
N ALA A 22 0.59 -2.64 7.53
CA ALA A 22 1.32 -3.39 6.50
C ALA A 22 1.85 -4.73 7.03
N GLU A 23 2.41 -4.74 8.25
CA GLU A 23 2.84 -5.95 8.94
C GLU A 23 1.67 -6.93 9.11
N TYR A 24 0.54 -6.44 9.64
CA TYR A 24 -0.65 -7.27 9.82
C TYR A 24 -1.13 -7.88 8.50
N LEU A 25 -1.23 -7.08 7.43
CA LEU A 25 -1.64 -7.59 6.12
C LEU A 25 -0.68 -8.64 5.58
N ASN A 26 0.63 -8.45 5.77
CA ASN A 26 1.62 -9.44 5.36
C ASN A 26 1.53 -10.74 6.17
N THR A 27 1.41 -10.66 7.49
CA THR A 27 1.29 -11.85 8.35
C THR A 27 -0.01 -12.61 8.11
N ALA A 28 -1.12 -11.91 7.89
CA ALA A 28 -2.43 -12.53 7.73
C ALA A 28 -2.71 -12.99 6.29
N TYR A 29 -2.14 -12.32 5.28
CA TYR A 29 -2.51 -12.51 3.87
C TYR A 29 -1.34 -12.52 2.88
N GLY A 30 -0.07 -12.44 3.31
CA GLY A 30 1.10 -12.32 2.43
C GLY A 30 1.25 -13.46 1.42
N ASP A 31 0.83 -14.67 1.79
CA ASP A 31 0.83 -15.87 0.92
C ASP A 31 -0.58 -16.22 0.39
N ALA A 32 -1.61 -15.43 0.75
CA ALA A 32 -2.99 -15.72 0.40
C ALA A 32 -3.32 -15.19 -1.00
N PRO A 33 -3.71 -16.03 -1.97
CA PRO A 33 -4.02 -15.60 -3.33
C PRO A 33 -5.29 -14.72 -3.42
N GLU A 34 -6.06 -14.64 -2.34
CA GLU A 34 -7.37 -14.00 -2.31
C GLU A 34 -7.32 -12.47 -2.11
N LEU A 35 -6.18 -11.92 -1.65
CA LEU A 35 -6.06 -10.49 -1.35
C LEU A 35 -4.86 -9.85 -2.04
N SER A 36 -5.11 -9.14 -3.15
CA SER A 36 -4.12 -8.23 -3.74
C SER A 36 -4.06 -6.93 -2.94
N TRP A 37 -2.88 -6.57 -2.44
CA TRP A 37 -2.67 -5.32 -1.72
C TRP A 37 -1.37 -4.61 -2.11
N ALA A 38 -1.31 -3.31 -1.84
CA ALA A 38 -0.15 -2.47 -2.11
C ALA A 38 0.10 -1.44 -1.00
N MET A 39 1.34 -0.96 -0.92
CA MET A 39 1.78 0.08 0.01
C MET A 39 1.84 1.42 -0.72
N ALA A 40 1.33 2.49 -0.14
CA ALA A 40 1.35 3.81 -0.77
C ALA A 40 1.86 4.92 0.16
N GLY A 41 2.48 5.93 -0.43
CA GLY A 41 2.97 7.11 0.28
C GLY A 41 3.89 7.98 -0.57
N ARG A 42 4.29 9.13 -0.03
CA ARG A 42 5.09 10.13 -0.77
C ARG A 42 6.54 9.72 -1.04
N SER A 43 7.10 8.87 -0.18
CA SER A 43 8.53 8.52 -0.20
C SER A 43 8.69 7.04 -0.51
N VAL A 44 8.90 6.74 -1.78
CA VAL A 44 9.10 5.36 -2.28
C VAL A 44 10.25 4.67 -1.53
N SER A 45 11.38 5.35 -1.34
CA SER A 45 12.52 4.80 -0.61
C SER A 45 12.21 4.42 0.84
N LYS A 46 11.34 5.17 1.54
CA LYS A 46 10.89 4.79 2.89
C LYS A 46 9.94 3.60 2.88
N LEU A 47 9.13 3.46 1.83
CA LEU A 47 8.22 2.31 1.66
C LEU A 47 9.02 1.05 1.36
N GLU A 48 10.04 1.14 0.50
CA GLU A 48 10.97 0.06 0.20
C GLU A 48 11.68 -0.42 1.46
N ALA A 49 12.21 0.51 2.27
CA ALA A 49 12.85 0.19 3.54
C ALA A 49 11.90 -0.54 4.51
N VAL A 50 10.63 -0.11 4.60
CA VAL A 50 9.62 -0.79 5.43
C VAL A 50 9.31 -2.20 4.91
N ARG A 51 9.17 -2.33 3.58
CA ARG A 51 8.92 -3.63 2.94
C ARG A 51 10.04 -4.62 3.24
N GLU A 52 11.29 -4.17 3.14
CA GLU A 52 12.48 -4.96 3.46
C GLU A 52 12.56 -5.30 4.96
N GLU A 53 12.42 -4.29 5.83
CA GLU A 53 12.47 -4.45 7.30
C GLU A 53 11.45 -5.48 7.82
N MET A 54 10.27 -5.55 7.18
CA MET A 54 9.17 -6.45 7.57
C MET A 54 9.17 -7.79 6.83
N GLY A 55 10.12 -8.03 5.93
CA GLY A 55 10.12 -9.24 5.10
C GLY A 55 8.87 -9.39 4.21
N ILE A 56 8.27 -8.26 3.83
CA ILE A 56 7.11 -8.24 2.92
C ILE A 56 7.60 -8.62 1.52
N SER A 57 6.85 -9.50 0.85
CA SER A 57 7.21 -9.97 -0.51
C SER A 57 7.42 -8.81 -1.49
N GLY A 58 8.42 -8.94 -2.36
CA GLY A 58 8.67 -8.01 -3.45
C GLY A 58 7.52 -7.89 -4.45
N ASN A 59 6.57 -8.82 -4.41
CA ASN A 59 5.33 -8.81 -5.21
C ASN A 59 4.28 -7.82 -4.66
N VAL A 60 4.47 -7.30 -3.44
CA VAL A 60 3.64 -6.20 -2.92
C VAL A 60 4.13 -4.91 -3.53
N ASP A 61 3.28 -4.32 -4.37
CA ASP A 61 3.57 -3.10 -5.11
C ASP A 61 3.70 -1.89 -4.18
N ILE A 62 4.52 -0.93 -4.61
CA ILE A 62 4.68 0.37 -3.98
C ILE A 62 4.12 1.45 -4.91
N LEU A 63 3.17 2.22 -4.42
CA LEU A 63 2.53 3.31 -5.13
C LEU A 63 3.02 4.67 -4.58
N ALA A 64 3.60 5.49 -5.45
CA ALA A 64 3.90 6.88 -5.12
C ALA A 64 2.59 7.69 -5.06
N ALA A 65 2.29 8.25 -3.89
CA ALA A 65 1.10 9.07 -3.67
C ALA A 65 1.41 10.23 -2.73
N ASP A 66 1.24 11.46 -3.20
CA ASP A 66 1.46 12.69 -2.45
C ASP A 66 0.14 13.42 -2.23
N ALA A 67 -0.16 13.78 -0.97
CA ALA A 67 -1.39 14.47 -0.60
C ALA A 67 -1.49 15.88 -1.24
N SER A 68 -0.35 16.46 -1.63
CA SER A 68 -0.26 17.73 -2.33
C SER A 68 -0.37 17.61 -3.85
N ASP A 69 -0.40 16.39 -4.39
CA ASP A 69 -0.58 16.10 -5.82
C ASP A 69 -1.89 15.33 -6.06
N PRO A 70 -3.00 16.03 -6.38
CA PRO A 70 -4.28 15.41 -6.67
C PRO A 70 -4.25 14.37 -7.81
N ALA A 71 -3.32 14.49 -8.77
CA ALA A 71 -3.21 13.52 -9.86
C ALA A 71 -2.69 12.18 -9.34
N SER A 72 -1.67 12.19 -8.48
CA SER A 72 -1.16 10.99 -7.82
C SER A 72 -2.24 10.29 -6.98
N LEU A 73 -3.03 11.07 -6.21
CA LEU A 73 -4.14 10.54 -5.41
C LEU A 73 -5.22 9.91 -6.27
N LYS A 74 -5.55 10.54 -7.41
CA LYS A 74 -6.52 10.00 -8.37
C LYS A 74 -6.08 8.65 -8.92
N VAL A 75 -4.82 8.54 -9.34
CA VAL A 75 -4.26 7.27 -9.85
C VAL A 75 -4.34 6.16 -8.78
N MET A 76 -3.99 6.44 -7.54
CA MET A 76 -4.11 5.49 -6.42
C MET A 76 -5.57 5.10 -6.15
N ALA A 77 -6.49 6.07 -6.14
CA ALA A 77 -7.91 5.82 -5.87
C ALA A 77 -8.59 5.03 -6.99
N GLU A 78 -8.16 5.21 -8.26
CA GLU A 78 -8.68 4.46 -9.41
C GLU A 78 -8.20 3.00 -9.41
N SER A 79 -7.03 2.70 -8.83
CA SER A 79 -6.46 1.35 -8.79
C SER A 79 -6.90 0.51 -7.58
N ALA A 80 -7.50 1.12 -6.54
CA ALA A 80 -7.78 0.47 -5.26
C ALA A 80 -9.28 0.29 -4.97
N SER A 81 -9.68 -0.90 -4.52
CA SER A 81 -11.07 -1.14 -4.06
C SER A 81 -11.34 -0.53 -2.69
N VAL A 82 -10.35 -0.58 -1.81
CA VAL A 82 -10.35 0.03 -0.49
C VAL A 82 -9.02 0.75 -0.27
N ILE A 83 -9.07 1.94 0.32
CA ILE A 83 -7.88 2.66 0.77
C ILE A 83 -7.95 2.76 2.30
N ILE A 84 -6.90 2.28 2.97
CA ILE A 84 -6.69 2.50 4.40
C ILE A 84 -5.71 3.66 4.52
N THR A 85 -6.20 4.82 4.95
CA THR A 85 -5.34 5.99 5.22
C THR A 85 -4.89 6.03 6.67
N THR A 86 -3.61 6.29 6.89
CA THR A 86 -3.01 6.56 8.21
C THR A 86 -2.29 7.91 8.24
N VAL A 87 -2.68 8.83 7.35
CA VAL A 87 -2.19 10.21 7.22
C VAL A 87 -3.31 11.21 7.34
#